data_AF-A0A4Q0LLV0-F1
#
_entry.id   AF-A0A4Q0LLV0-F1
#
_cell.length_a   1.000
_cell.length_b   1.000
_cell.length_c   1.000
_cell.angle_alpha   90.00
_cell.angle_beta   90.00
_cell.angle_gamma   90.00
#
_symmetry.space_group_name_H-M   'P 1'
#
loop_
_entity.id
_entity.type
_entity.pdbx_description
1 polymer ?
#
loop_
_entity_poly.entity_id
_entity_poly.type
_entity_poly.pdbx_seq_one_letter_code
_entity_poly.pdbx_strand_id
1 'polypeptide(L)'
;QKLLCLIAARLIGCLKPFIDKRRRLAFIVDDTLMARSFSKKTELLAKVYDHDKHEYLNGYRGLTLGWSDGNTFLPVNFALMST
;
A
#
# COMPACT_ATOMS: atom_id res chain seq x y z
N GLN A 1 -9.87 7.88 0.97
CA GLN A 1 -10.57 7.61 2.25
C GLN A 1 -10.09 8.63 3.29
N LYS A 2 -10.92 9.62 3.68
CA LYS A 2 -10.47 10.78 4.49
C LYS A 2 -10.09 10.42 5.94
N LEU A 3 -10.86 9.51 6.57
CA LEU A 3 -10.66 9.13 7.97
C LEU A 3 -9.29 8.51 8.23
N LEU A 4 -8.87 7.55 7.38
CA LEU A 4 -7.57 6.87 7.52
C LEU A 4 -6.40 7.86 7.47
N CYS A 5 -6.44 8.80 6.52
CA CYS A 5 -5.39 9.81 6.40
C CYS A 5 -5.32 10.73 7.62
N LEU A 6 -6.47 11.12 8.19
CA LEU A 6 -6.52 11.94 9.41
C LEU A 6 -5.95 11.19 10.63
N ILE A 7 -6.30 9.92 10.78
CA ILE A 7 -5.78 9.07 11.86
C ILE A 7 -4.27 8.88 11.70
N ALA A 8 -3.80 8.55 10.49
CA ALA A 8 -2.38 8.39 10.20
C ALA A 8 -1.60 9.68 10.52
N ALA A 9 -2.10 10.84 10.07
CA ALA A 9 -1.48 12.13 10.37
C ALA A 9 -1.41 12.40 11.88
N ARG A 10 -2.47 12.07 12.64
CA ARG A 10 -2.49 12.21 14.10
C ARG A 10 -1.47 11.28 14.76
N LEU A 11 -1.39 10.01 14.35
CA LEU A 11 -0.44 9.04 14.89
C LEU A 11 1.00 9.44 14.62
N ILE A 12 1.32 9.85 13.39
CA ILE A 12 2.65 10.37 13.03
C ILE A 12 2.99 11.58 13.91
N GLY A 13 2.05 12.50 14.12
CA GLY A 13 2.22 13.64 15.02
C GLY A 13 2.52 13.24 16.47
N CYS A 14 1.83 12.22 16.99
CA CYS A 14 2.08 11.68 18.33
C CYS A 14 3.42 10.97 18.47
N LEU A 15 3.89 10.27 17.42
CA LEU A 15 5.17 9.55 17.43
C LEU A 15 6.37 10.47 17.21
N LYS A 16 6.22 11.55 16.45
CA LYS A 16 7.30 12.47 16.04
C LYS A 16 8.22 12.91 17.19
N PRO A 17 7.76 13.20 18.42
CA PRO A 17 8.65 13.56 19.54
C PRO A 17 9.58 12.43 20.00
N PHE A 18 9.21 11.17 19.76
CA PHE A 18 9.95 9.98 20.20
C PHE A 18 10.90 9.44 19.13
N ILE A 19 10.91 10.03 17.94
CA ILE A 19 11.75 9.60 16.82
C ILE A 19 13.07 10.38 16.86
N ASP A 20 14.18 9.66 16.85
CA ASP A 20 15.51 10.26 16.75
C ASP A 20 15.59 11.11 15.48
N LYS A 21 16.00 12.37 15.62
CA LYS A 21 16.15 13.34 14.52
C LYS A 21 17.12 12.90 13.43
N ARG A 22 18.01 11.93 13.72
CA ARG A 22 18.95 11.35 12.74
C ARG A 22 18.27 10.35 11.81
N ARG A 23 17.09 9.81 12.17
CA ARG A 23 16.36 8.84 11.35
C ARG A 23 15.81 9.49 10.09
N ARG A 24 15.93 8.77 8.97
CA ARG A 24 15.35 9.17 7.69
C ARG A 24 13.90 8.72 7.66
N LEU A 25 13.00 9.68 7.45
CA LEU A 25 11.59 9.41 7.24
C LEU A 25 11.34 9.10 5.77
N ALA A 26 10.48 8.13 5.49
CA ALA A 26 10.07 7.74 4.15
C ALA A 26 8.55 7.79 4.03
N PHE A 27 8.07 8.35 2.91
CA PHE A 27 6.70 8.15 2.45
C PHE A 27 6.74 7.13 1.32
N ILE A 28 6.04 6.03 1.50
CA ILE A 28 6.11 4.83 0.66
C ILE A 28 4.86 4.80 -0.20
N VAL A 29 5.06 4.60 -1.50
CA VAL A 29 4.02 4.35 -2.49
C VAL A 29 4.41 3.08 -3.21
N ASP A 30 3.61 2.05 -3.05
CA ASP A 30 3.86 0.74 -3.68
C ASP A 30 2.59 0.26 -4.37
N ASP A 31 2.75 -0.28 -5.59
CA ASP A 31 1.67 -0.89 -6.35
C ASP A 31 1.96 -2.38 -6.52
N THR A 32 1.29 -3.20 -5.71
CA THR A 32 1.51 -4.65 -5.68
C THR A 32 0.46 -5.37 -6.52
N LEU A 33 0.88 -6.30 -7.38
CA LEU A 33 -0.04 -7.24 -8.02
C LEU A 33 -0.47 -8.32 -7.02
N MET A 34 -1.77 -8.41 -6.74
CA MET A 34 -2.35 -9.46 -5.91
C MET A 34 -2.97 -10.55 -6.78
N ALA A 35 -2.19 -11.61 -7.03
CA ALA A 35 -2.59 -12.69 -7.93
C ALA A 35 -3.72 -13.55 -7.33
N ARG A 36 -4.68 -13.88 -8.18
CA ARG A 36 -5.86 -14.74 -7.92
C ARG A 36 -6.03 -15.75 -9.06
N SER A 37 -4.93 -16.42 -9.41
CA SER A 37 -4.81 -17.24 -10.63
C SER A 37 -5.89 -18.32 -10.80
N PHE A 38 -6.42 -18.86 -9.71
CA PHE A 38 -7.45 -19.91 -9.71
C PHE A 38 -8.88 -19.39 -9.49
N SER A 39 -9.05 -18.10 -9.23
CA SER A 39 -10.35 -17.49 -8.99
C SER A 39 -11.07 -17.22 -10.32
N LYS A 40 -12.36 -17.56 -10.38
CA LYS A 40 -13.23 -17.28 -11.56
C LYS A 40 -14.23 -16.16 -11.32
N LYS A 41 -14.63 -15.92 -10.07
CA LYS A 41 -15.60 -14.89 -9.68
C LYS A 41 -15.23 -14.37 -8.29
N THR A 42 -14.49 -13.27 -8.23
CA THR A 42 -14.23 -12.51 -7.00
C THR A 42 -14.33 -11.02 -7.33
N GLU A 43 -14.61 -10.19 -6.34
CA GLU A 43 -14.69 -8.75 -6.54
C GLU A 43 -13.36 -8.22 -7.09
N LEU A 44 -13.45 -7.28 -8.03
CA LEU A 44 -12.29 -6.62 -8.67
C LEU A 44 -11.38 -7.55 -9.50
N LEU A 45 -11.77 -8.79 -9.77
CA LEU A 45 -10.98 -9.70 -10.62
C LEU A 45 -10.84 -9.14 -12.04
N ALA A 46 -9.61 -8.82 -12.44
CA ALA A 46 -9.22 -8.42 -13.78
C ALA A 46 -8.06 -9.29 -14.29
N LYS A 47 -7.85 -9.28 -15.61
CA LYS A 47 -6.65 -9.84 -16.23
C LYS A 47 -5.57 -8.76 -16.24
N VAL A 48 -4.62 -8.87 -15.32
CA VAL A 48 -3.57 -7.88 -15.09
C VAL A 48 -2.25 -8.38 -15.67
N TYR A 49 -1.50 -7.50 -16.31
CA TYR A 49 -0.16 -7.83 -16.80
C TYR A 49 0.89 -7.69 -15.69
N ASP A 50 1.59 -8.78 -15.40
CA ASP A 50 2.75 -8.80 -14.53
C ASP A 50 4.00 -8.43 -15.35
N HIS A 51 4.58 -7.26 -15.05
CA HIS A 51 5.76 -6.75 -15.74
C HIS A 51 7.05 -7.39 -15.25
N ASP A 52 7.06 -8.02 -14.06
CA ASP A 52 8.23 -8.72 -13.52
C ASP A 52 8.41 -10.07 -14.24
N LYS A 53 7.31 -10.81 -14.38
CA LYS A 53 7.28 -12.13 -15.01
C LYS A 53 6.91 -12.12 -16.49
N HIS A 54 6.55 -10.96 -17.03
CA HIS A 54 6.07 -10.78 -18.39
C HIS A 54 4.86 -11.67 -18.76
N GLU A 55 3.98 -11.96 -17.80
CA GLU A 55 2.81 -12.83 -18.00
C GLU A 55 1.51 -12.14 -17.59
N TYR A 56 0.37 -12.66 -18.07
CA TYR A 56 -0.94 -12.19 -17.62
C TYR A 56 -1.47 -13.08 -16.50
N LEU A 57 -1.87 -12.46 -15.40
CA LEU A 57 -2.47 -13.13 -14.25
C LEU A 57 -3.88 -12.59 -13.99
N ASN A 58 -4.78 -13.46 -13.54
CA ASN A 58 -6.03 -13.02 -12.97
C ASN A 58 -5.74 -12.47 -11.57
N GLY A 59 -6.22 -11.27 -11.24
CA GLY A 59 -5.95 -10.63 -9.96
C GLY A 59 -6.47 -9.20 -9.91
N TYR A 60 -5.90 -8.41 -9.01
CA TYR A 60 -6.13 -6.97 -8.91
C TYR A 60 -4.85 -6.29 -8.42
N ARG A 61 -4.75 -4.98 -8.62
CA ARG A 61 -3.63 -4.15 -8.16
C ARG A 61 -3.95 -3.55 -6.80
N GLY A 62 -3.00 -3.61 -5.87
CA GLY A 62 -3.09 -3.02 -4.55
C GLY A 62 -2.14 -1.84 -4.43
N LEU A 63 -2.68 -0.62 -4.47
CA LEU A 63 -1.92 0.59 -4.19
C LEU A 63 -1.86 0.80 -2.67
N THR A 64 -0.65 0.78 -2.11
CA THR A 64 -0.40 0.99 -0.68
C THR A 64 0.33 2.31 -0.48
N LEU A 65 -0.21 3.15 0.40
CA LEU A 65 0.44 4.37 0.88
C LEU A 65 0.84 4.18 2.34
N GLY A 66 2.10 4.39 2.64
CA GLY A 66 2.66 4.19 3.97
C GLY A 66 3.64 5.28 4.36
N TRP A 67 3.93 5.34 5.66
CA TRP A 67 4.96 6.20 6.20
C TRP A 67 5.85 5.39 7.14
N SER A 68 7.15 5.61 7.10
CA SER A 68 8.10 4.92 7.98
C SER A 68 9.18 5.86 8.48
N ASP A 69 9.67 5.61 9.70
CA ASP A 69 10.86 6.25 10.27
C ASP A 69 12.11 5.35 10.21
N GLY A 70 12.02 4.22 9.49
CA GLY A 70 13.07 3.20 9.39
C GLY A 70 12.99 2.11 10.47
N ASN A 71 12.15 2.26 11.51
CA ASN A 71 11.94 1.23 12.54
C ASN A 71 10.47 0.85 12.70
N THR A 72 9.57 1.80 12.44
CA THR A 72 8.13 1.63 12.48
C THR A 72 7.55 1.92 11.10
N PHE A 73 6.52 1.18 10.73
CA PHE A 73 5.73 1.40 9.53
C PHE A 73 4.28 1.72 9.93
N LEU A 74 3.72 2.79 9.37
CA LEU A 74 2.34 3.20 9.55
C LEU A 74 1.61 3.23 8.20
N PRO A 75 0.51 2.48 8.04
CA PRO A 75 -0.32 2.58 6.86
C PRO A 75 -1.06 3.93 6.84
N VAL A 76 -1.00 4.63 5.71
CA VAL A 76 -1.63 5.94 5.52
C VAL A 76 -2.95 5.81 4.76
N ASN A 77 -2.95 5.01 3.69
CA ASN A 77 -4.13 4.76 2.88
C ASN A 77 -3.89 3.56 1.94
N PHE A 78 -4.94 3.04 1.31
CA PHE A 78 -4.80 2.03 0.28
C PHE A 78 -5.91 2.14 -0.78
N ALA A 79 -5.73 1.50 -1.92
CA ALA A 79 -6.76 1.29 -2.92
C ALA A 79 -6.58 -0.06 -3.60
N LEU A 80 -7.69 -0.78 -3.82
CA LEU A 80 -7.70 -1.95 -4.69
C LEU A 80 -8.26 -1.52 -6.04
N MET A 81 -7.57 -1.90 -7.12
CA MET A 81 -7.89 -1.48 -8.47
C MET A 81 -8.02 -2.69 -9.40
N SER A 82 -9.06 -2.64 -10.22
CA SER A 82 -9.33 -3.60 -11.28
C SER A 82 -9.13 -2.86 -12.60
N THR A 83 -8.10 -3.22 -13.36
CA THR A 83 -7.73 -2.59 -14.63
C THR A 83 -7.35 -3.65 -15.63
#